data_AF-A0A968YQG3-F1
#
_entry.id   AF-A0A968YQG3-F1
#
_cell.length_a   1.000
_cell.length_b   1.000
_cell.length_c   1.000
_cell.angle_alpha   90.00
_cell.angle_beta   90.00
_cell.angle_gamma   90.00
#
_symmetry.space_group_name_H-M   'P 1'
#
loop_
_entity.id
_entity.type
_entity.pdbx_description
1 polymer ?
#
loop_
_entity_poly.entity_id
_entity_poly.type
_entity_poly.pdbx_seq_one_letter_code
_entity_poly.pdbx_strand_id
1 'polypeptide(L)'
;MQLKGKQFQALQQALLSAFPHRTKLKQMVRFGLEENLDTIATGENDEDVVFKLIEWAETNEKLENLLIGACNEDCGGNSGNQQLKRICEELLQRQTTREQSYALMNPCNFDLTELIAECRNNLLGKNGIVGFALPCEDYTFLENFCQRLLDEFSTRNIKKQPHLSLNSKHTSVTQALKLIQRCKTYLQTGDIIYPIQISNVSTQKQSIIDLWQKIYTELEDSLKYRLIIIMWGSEDCIFPKGMIQLNTPQFTESHVYDWIFKVSSSLTWGEDVMVQWKDKMIKACLDESKQLNIGYVYYHLNDAINLLKLKQNQTAEAFLQELEQRI
;
A
#
# COMPACT_ATOMS: atom_id res chain seq x y z
N MET A 1 -15.32 -8.40 3.78
CA MET A 1 -15.07 -9.36 4.88
C MET A 1 -16.01 -10.55 4.70
N GLN A 2 -15.56 -11.79 4.92
CA GLN A 2 -16.42 -12.99 4.84
C GLN A 2 -16.28 -13.81 6.14
N LEU A 3 -17.42 -14.05 6.81
CA LEU A 3 -17.55 -14.73 8.08
C LEU A 3 -17.59 -16.24 7.86
N LYS A 4 -16.89 -16.98 8.72
CA LYS A 4 -17.06 -18.44 8.81
C LYS A 4 -18.37 -18.77 9.52
N GLY A 5 -18.97 -19.93 9.27
CA GLY A 5 -20.28 -20.30 9.85
C GLY A 5 -20.41 -20.12 11.37
N LYS A 6 -19.36 -20.41 12.14
CA LYS A 6 -19.34 -20.15 13.60
C LYS A 6 -19.34 -18.66 13.96
N GLN A 7 -18.64 -17.83 13.18
CA GLN A 7 -18.59 -16.38 13.40
C GLN A 7 -19.93 -15.74 13.01
N PHE A 8 -20.51 -16.20 11.89
CA PHE A 8 -21.83 -15.78 11.45
C PHE A 8 -22.88 -16.08 12.51
N GLN A 9 -22.92 -17.31 13.02
CA GLN A 9 -23.86 -17.72 14.07
C GLN A 9 -23.67 -16.90 15.36
N ALA A 10 -22.42 -16.68 15.77
CA ALA A 10 -22.14 -15.94 16.99
C ALA A 10 -22.52 -14.46 16.87
N LEU A 11 -22.33 -13.85 15.69
CA LEU A 11 -22.78 -12.49 15.39
C LEU A 11 -24.31 -12.39 15.32
N GLN A 12 -24.97 -13.35 14.68
CA GLN A 12 -26.43 -13.43 14.61
C GLN A 12 -27.05 -13.49 16.02
N GLN A 13 -26.53 -14.36 16.89
CA GLN A 13 -26.99 -14.46 18.28
C GLN A 13 -26.74 -13.18 19.07
N ALA A 14 -25.58 -12.54 18.86
CA ALA A 14 -25.25 -11.30 19.54
C ALA A 14 -26.15 -10.13 19.12
N LEU A 15 -26.48 -10.03 17.82
CA LEU A 15 -27.41 -9.02 17.31
C LEU A 15 -28.85 -9.27 17.81
N LEU A 16 -29.32 -10.52 17.83
CA LEU A 16 -30.63 -10.86 18.40
C LEU A 16 -30.71 -10.51 19.89
N SER A 17 -29.65 -10.78 20.65
CA SER A 17 -29.54 -10.41 22.07
C SER A 17 -29.53 -8.88 22.27
N ALA A 18 -28.81 -8.16 21.41
CA ALA A 18 -28.68 -6.71 21.49
C ALA A 18 -29.94 -5.96 21.06
N PHE A 19 -30.71 -6.53 20.12
CA PHE A 19 -31.91 -5.92 19.55
C PHE A 19 -33.12 -6.85 19.67
N PRO A 20 -33.64 -7.08 20.89
CA PRO A 20 -34.81 -7.95 21.12
C PRO A 20 -36.11 -7.39 20.52
N HIS A 21 -36.09 -6.15 20.02
CA HIS A 21 -37.22 -5.51 19.36
C HIS A 21 -36.80 -5.01 17.99
N ARG A 22 -37.49 -5.48 16.94
CA ARG A 22 -37.26 -5.10 15.54
C ARG A 22 -37.18 -3.58 15.32
N THR A 23 -37.95 -2.79 16.05
CA THR A 23 -37.90 -1.31 15.93
C THR A 23 -36.53 -0.73 16.26
N LYS A 24 -35.83 -1.26 17.27
CA LYS A 24 -34.47 -0.80 17.60
C LYS A 24 -33.46 -1.22 16.53
N LEU A 25 -33.59 -2.42 15.98
CA LEU A 25 -32.78 -2.87 14.86
C LEU A 25 -32.98 -1.97 13.62
N LYS A 26 -34.23 -1.59 13.32
CA LYS A 26 -34.56 -0.64 12.24
C LYS A 26 -33.89 0.72 12.43
N GLN A 27 -33.91 1.24 13.66
CA GLN A 27 -33.25 2.51 13.98
C GLN A 27 -31.74 2.43 13.79
N MET A 28 -31.11 1.36 14.29
CA MET A 28 -29.68 1.13 14.09
C MET A 28 -29.30 1.04 12.62
N VAL A 29 -30.06 0.30 11.81
CA VAL A 29 -29.82 0.21 10.37
C VAL A 29 -30.05 1.56 9.67
N ARG A 30 -31.08 2.31 10.07
CA ARG A 30 -31.38 3.60 9.46
C ARG A 30 -30.36 4.69 9.78
N PHE A 31 -29.87 4.74 11.01
CA PHE A 31 -28.94 5.78 11.45
C PHE A 31 -27.47 5.36 11.31
N GLY A 32 -27.16 4.09 11.56
CA GLY A 32 -25.78 3.57 11.53
C GLY A 32 -25.33 3.11 10.15
N LEU A 33 -26.25 2.65 9.29
CA LEU A 33 -25.93 2.19 7.93
C LEU A 33 -26.50 3.11 6.85
N GLU A 34 -27.36 4.08 7.21
CA GLU A 34 -28.13 4.93 6.29
C GLU A 34 -29.11 4.17 5.37
N GLU A 35 -29.40 2.92 5.71
CA GLU A 35 -30.20 2.01 4.89
C GLU A 35 -31.60 1.77 5.48
N ASN A 36 -32.48 1.12 4.73
CA ASN A 36 -33.77 0.69 5.24
C ASN A 36 -33.78 -0.83 5.47
N LEU A 37 -33.95 -1.24 6.74
CA LEU A 37 -33.97 -2.67 7.10
C LEU A 37 -35.00 -3.45 6.28
N ASP A 38 -36.19 -2.89 6.06
CA ASP A 38 -37.27 -3.59 5.34
C ASP A 38 -37.00 -3.71 3.83
N THR A 39 -36.04 -2.96 3.28
CA THR A 39 -35.64 -3.10 1.88
C THR A 39 -34.49 -4.08 1.71
N ILE A 40 -33.60 -4.17 2.70
CA ILE A 40 -32.36 -4.97 2.59
C ILE A 40 -32.47 -6.34 3.26
N ALA A 41 -33.36 -6.51 4.24
CA ALA A 41 -33.50 -7.75 5.02
C ALA A 41 -34.96 -8.02 5.39
N THR A 42 -35.65 -8.81 4.57
CA THR A 42 -37.04 -9.24 4.80
C THR A 42 -37.10 -10.70 5.23
N GLY A 43 -37.76 -11.02 6.35
CA GLY A 43 -37.84 -12.37 6.90
C GLY A 43 -39.17 -12.63 7.60
N GLU A 44 -39.46 -13.91 7.86
CA GLU A 44 -40.70 -14.34 8.53
C GLU A 44 -40.63 -14.07 10.04
N ASN A 45 -39.42 -14.07 10.60
CA ASN A 45 -39.14 -13.80 12.01
C ASN A 45 -37.87 -12.94 12.17
N ASP A 46 -37.59 -12.49 13.39
CA ASP A 46 -36.42 -11.62 13.67
C ASP A 46 -35.08 -12.35 13.43
N GLU A 47 -35.03 -13.67 13.59
CA GLU A 47 -33.83 -14.48 13.32
C GLU A 47 -33.48 -14.47 11.82
N ASP A 48 -34.48 -14.61 10.95
CA ASP A 48 -34.34 -14.52 9.49
C ASP A 48 -33.95 -13.11 9.04
N VAL A 49 -34.52 -12.08 9.67
CA VAL A 49 -34.19 -10.68 9.37
C VAL A 49 -32.74 -10.39 9.73
N VAL A 50 -32.27 -10.81 10.91
CA VAL A 50 -30.86 -10.64 11.31
C VAL A 50 -29.93 -11.45 10.41
N PHE A 51 -30.29 -12.68 10.07
CA PHE A 51 -29.52 -13.51 9.13
C PHE A 51 -29.30 -12.78 7.80
N LYS A 52 -30.39 -12.32 7.18
CA LYS A 52 -30.34 -11.62 5.88
C LYS A 52 -29.63 -10.27 5.95
N LEU A 53 -29.71 -9.58 7.09
CA LEU A 53 -28.97 -8.34 7.31
C LEU A 53 -27.45 -8.59 7.31
N ILE A 54 -26.99 -9.66 7.96
CA ILE A 54 -25.56 -10.02 7.96
C ILE A 54 -25.12 -10.42 6.55
N GLU A 55 -25.89 -11.25 5.86
CA GLU A 55 -25.60 -11.68 4.48
C GLU A 55 -25.55 -10.49 3.51
N TRP A 56 -26.49 -9.55 3.63
CA TRP A 56 -26.48 -8.31 2.86
C TRP A 56 -25.23 -7.48 3.15
N ALA A 57 -24.86 -7.36 4.42
CA ALA A 57 -23.70 -6.58 4.84
C ALA A 57 -22.38 -7.21 4.36
N GLU A 58 -22.27 -8.54 4.33
CA GLU A 58 -21.15 -9.26 3.72
C GLU A 58 -21.05 -9.01 2.22
N THR A 59 -22.18 -9.19 1.51
CA THR A 59 -22.24 -9.08 0.04
C THR A 59 -21.94 -7.67 -0.47
N ASN A 60 -22.32 -6.65 0.30
CA ASN A 60 -22.15 -5.24 -0.09
C ASN A 60 -20.93 -4.58 0.58
N GLU A 61 -20.04 -5.37 1.19
CA GLU A 61 -18.85 -4.87 1.90
C GLU A 61 -19.18 -3.87 3.04
N LYS A 62 -20.38 -3.97 3.63
CA LYS A 62 -20.88 -3.13 4.73
C LYS A 62 -20.79 -3.78 6.11
N LEU A 63 -20.20 -4.96 6.21
CA LEU A 63 -20.14 -5.71 7.46
C LEU A 63 -19.43 -4.95 8.59
N GLU A 64 -18.35 -4.23 8.28
CA GLU A 64 -17.67 -3.39 9.28
C GLU A 64 -18.57 -2.26 9.79
N ASN A 65 -19.27 -1.56 8.88
CA ASN A 65 -20.22 -0.52 9.24
C ASN A 65 -21.36 -1.08 10.12
N LEU A 66 -21.81 -2.31 9.85
CA LEU A 66 -22.80 -2.99 10.69
C LEU A 66 -22.27 -3.23 12.11
N LEU A 67 -21.02 -3.68 12.25
CA LEU A 67 -20.41 -3.92 13.57
C LEU A 67 -20.22 -2.61 14.35
N ILE A 68 -19.72 -1.56 13.70
CA ILE A 68 -19.54 -0.23 14.30
C ILE A 68 -20.89 0.36 14.69
N GLY A 69 -21.86 0.35 13.78
CA GLY A 69 -23.20 0.88 14.01
C GLY A 69 -23.95 0.14 15.12
N ALA A 70 -23.80 -1.18 15.20
CA ALA A 70 -24.42 -1.98 16.24
C ALA A 70 -23.86 -1.68 17.65
N CYS A 71 -22.59 -1.25 17.75
CA CYS A 71 -21.93 -0.93 19.02
C CYS A 71 -22.02 0.56 19.42
N ASN A 72 -22.41 1.45 18.51
CA ASN A 72 -22.42 2.89 18.76
C ASN A 72 -23.82 3.38 19.18
N GLU A 73 -23.93 3.93 20.40
CA GLU A 73 -25.20 4.44 20.93
C GLU A 73 -25.75 5.63 20.14
N ASP A 74 -24.89 6.47 19.57
CA ASP A 74 -25.28 7.68 18.84
C ASP A 74 -26.09 7.36 17.57
N CYS A 75 -25.92 6.16 17.01
CA CYS A 75 -26.69 5.67 15.87
C CYS A 75 -27.71 4.59 16.26
N GLY A 76 -28.14 4.53 17.51
CA GLY A 76 -29.15 3.57 17.98
C GLY A 76 -28.63 2.15 18.21
N GLY A 77 -27.31 1.97 18.24
CA GLY A 77 -26.65 0.74 18.67
C GLY A 77 -26.83 0.46 20.17
N ASN A 78 -26.41 -0.73 20.60
CA ASN A 78 -26.53 -1.17 21.99
C ASN A 78 -25.15 -1.50 22.58
N SER A 79 -24.41 -0.45 22.95
CA SER A 79 -23.06 -0.57 23.53
C SER A 79 -23.04 -1.33 24.87
N GLY A 80 -24.18 -1.36 25.57
CA GLY A 80 -24.36 -2.09 26.83
C GLY A 80 -24.47 -3.61 26.68
N ASN A 81 -24.65 -4.14 25.46
CA ASN A 81 -24.67 -5.59 25.25
C ASN A 81 -23.24 -6.15 25.19
N GLN A 82 -22.82 -6.79 26.27
CA GLN A 82 -21.46 -7.35 26.41
C GLN A 82 -21.13 -8.44 25.38
N GLN A 83 -22.12 -9.24 24.96
CA GLN A 83 -21.93 -10.29 23.97
C GLN A 83 -21.66 -9.69 22.59
N LEU A 84 -22.44 -8.69 22.19
CA LEU A 84 -22.23 -7.94 20.95
C LEU A 84 -20.88 -7.24 20.94
N LYS A 85 -20.55 -6.51 22.01
CA LYS A 85 -19.27 -5.82 22.13
C LYS A 85 -18.09 -6.77 21.95
N ARG A 86 -18.10 -7.92 22.63
CA ARG A 86 -17.04 -8.93 22.52
C ARG A 86 -16.89 -9.45 21.09
N ILE A 87 -17.99 -9.81 20.44
CA ILE A 87 -17.96 -10.33 19.06
C ILE A 87 -17.47 -9.27 18.09
N CYS A 88 -17.95 -8.03 18.22
CA CYS A 88 -17.52 -6.91 17.39
C CYS A 88 -16.03 -6.63 17.58
N GLU A 89 -15.53 -6.60 18.82
CA GLU A 89 -14.10 -6.45 19.10
C GLU A 89 -13.28 -7.61 18.51
N GLU A 90 -13.71 -8.87 18.68
CA GLU A 90 -13.03 -10.04 18.12
C GLU A 90 -12.98 -10.02 16.58
N LEU A 91 -14.05 -9.58 15.91
CA LEU A 91 -14.12 -9.49 14.45
C LEU A 91 -13.34 -8.29 13.90
N LEU A 92 -13.47 -7.11 14.53
CA LEU A 92 -12.78 -5.89 14.12
C LEU A 92 -11.27 -5.98 14.41
N GLN A 93 -10.84 -6.44 15.59
CA GLN A 93 -9.42 -6.61 15.89
C GLN A 93 -8.75 -7.60 14.95
N ARG A 94 -9.43 -8.70 14.57
CA ARG A 94 -8.90 -9.63 13.58
C ARG A 94 -8.77 -9.00 12.20
N GLN A 95 -9.69 -8.13 11.81
CA GLN A 95 -9.60 -7.37 10.57
C GLN A 95 -8.44 -6.38 10.62
N THR A 96 -8.32 -5.57 11.67
CA THR A 96 -7.23 -4.61 11.83
C THR A 96 -5.86 -5.31 11.88
N THR A 97 -5.75 -6.44 12.59
CA THR A 97 -4.52 -7.24 12.63
C THR A 97 -4.19 -7.83 11.26
N ARG A 98 -5.21 -8.23 10.49
CA ARG A 98 -5.05 -8.78 9.14
C ARG A 98 -4.67 -7.69 8.13
N GLU A 99 -5.26 -6.51 8.20
CA GLU A 99 -4.92 -5.35 7.37
C GLU A 99 -3.52 -4.81 7.69
N GLN A 100 -3.17 -4.72 8.97
CA GLN A 100 -1.82 -4.37 9.42
C GLN A 100 -0.80 -5.43 9.00
N SER A 101 -1.13 -6.72 9.09
CA SER A 101 -0.29 -7.81 8.60
C SER A 101 -0.10 -7.72 7.08
N TYR A 102 -1.15 -7.43 6.30
CA TYR A 102 -1.04 -7.24 4.86
C TYR A 102 -0.25 -5.98 4.47
N ALA A 103 -0.37 -4.90 5.24
CA ALA A 103 0.45 -3.71 5.07
C ALA A 103 1.94 -4.03 5.33
N LEU A 104 2.26 -4.77 6.41
CA LEU A 104 3.63 -5.23 6.68
C LEU A 104 4.18 -6.17 5.58
N MET A 105 3.30 -6.88 4.88
CA MET A 105 3.62 -7.76 3.74
C MET A 105 3.59 -7.03 2.37
N ASN A 106 3.78 -5.71 2.36
CA ASN A 106 4.02 -4.93 1.15
C ASN A 106 5.51 -4.55 1.08
N PRO A 107 6.25 -4.94 0.01
CA PRO A 107 7.68 -4.65 -0.09
C PRO A 107 8.02 -3.16 -0.03
N CYS A 108 7.09 -2.27 -0.40
CA CYS A 108 7.29 -0.82 -0.31
C CYS A 108 7.39 -0.28 1.14
N ASN A 109 7.11 -1.12 2.14
CA ASN A 109 7.23 -0.80 3.56
C ASN A 109 8.54 -1.24 4.20
N PHE A 110 9.47 -1.76 3.40
CA PHE A 110 10.75 -2.29 3.85
C PHE A 110 11.74 -1.19 4.31
N ASP A 111 12.16 -0.32 3.38
CA ASP A 111 13.35 0.54 3.54
C ASP A 111 13.12 2.01 3.17
N LEU A 112 11.97 2.33 2.57
CA LEU A 112 11.77 3.62 1.88
C LEU A 112 11.46 4.80 2.82
N THR A 113 11.45 4.60 4.15
CA THR A 113 10.93 5.59 5.11
C THR A 113 11.66 6.93 5.02
N GLU A 114 12.99 6.92 4.99
CA GLU A 114 13.80 8.15 4.95
C GLU A 114 13.66 8.87 3.60
N LEU A 115 13.72 8.11 2.50
CA LEU A 115 13.60 8.63 1.15
C LEU A 115 12.22 9.27 0.89
N ILE A 116 11.17 8.65 1.42
CA ILE A 116 9.80 9.17 1.33
C ILE A 116 9.62 10.42 2.19
N ALA A 117 10.23 10.46 3.39
CA ALA A 117 10.24 11.66 4.22
C ALA A 117 10.95 12.84 3.53
N GLU A 118 12.08 12.58 2.85
CA GLU A 118 12.78 13.57 2.03
C GLU A 118 11.90 14.09 0.88
N CYS A 119 11.24 13.19 0.15
CA CYS A 119 10.30 13.57 -0.90
C CYS A 119 9.14 14.40 -0.35
N ARG A 120 8.58 13.99 0.79
CA ARG A 120 7.48 14.71 1.45
C ARG A 120 7.87 16.13 1.79
N ASN A 121 9.01 16.32 2.45
CA ASN A 121 9.50 17.65 2.81
C ASN A 121 9.68 18.54 1.58
N ASN A 122 10.10 17.96 0.46
CA ASN A 122 10.26 18.67 -0.81
C ASN A 122 8.95 18.94 -1.55
N LEU A 123 7.89 18.21 -1.25
CA LEU A 123 6.57 18.30 -1.89
C LEU A 123 5.55 19.10 -1.06
N LEU A 124 5.81 19.33 0.23
CA LEU A 124 4.95 20.12 1.11
C LEU A 124 4.86 21.57 0.62
N GLY A 125 3.64 22.07 0.48
CA GLY A 125 3.35 23.45 0.07
C GLY A 125 3.71 23.80 -1.38
N LYS A 126 4.22 22.86 -2.17
CA LYS A 126 4.53 23.08 -3.59
C LYS A 126 3.37 22.63 -4.49
N ASN A 127 3.13 23.38 -5.56
CA ASN A 127 2.30 22.99 -6.70
C ASN A 127 3.13 23.09 -7.98
N GLY A 128 2.62 22.58 -9.09
CA GLY A 128 3.33 22.60 -10.36
C GLY A 128 4.33 21.45 -10.52
N ILE A 129 5.46 21.72 -11.17
CA ILE A 129 6.40 20.67 -11.58
C ILE A 129 7.43 20.47 -10.47
N VAL A 130 7.61 19.23 -10.04
CA VAL A 130 8.66 18.84 -9.09
C VAL A 130 9.42 17.66 -9.67
N GLY A 131 10.75 17.75 -9.68
CA GLY A 131 11.61 16.70 -10.22
C GLY A 131 12.47 16.08 -9.15
N PHE A 132 12.48 14.75 -9.11
CA PHE A 132 13.42 13.96 -8.32
C PHE A 132 14.38 13.22 -9.24
N ALA A 133 15.67 13.28 -8.90
CA ALA A 133 16.72 12.48 -9.50
C ALA A 133 17.02 11.31 -8.56
N LEU A 134 16.76 10.09 -9.02
CA LEU A 134 16.93 8.84 -8.28
C LEU A 134 18.11 8.04 -8.86
N PRO A 135 19.29 8.06 -8.23
CA PRO A 135 20.47 7.33 -8.69
C PRO A 135 20.38 5.85 -8.28
N CYS A 136 19.42 5.12 -8.83
CA CYS A 136 19.25 3.68 -8.65
C CYS A 136 18.73 3.06 -9.94
N GLU A 137 19.46 2.08 -10.50
CA GLU A 137 19.08 1.37 -11.73
C GLU A 137 18.35 0.05 -11.44
N ASP A 138 17.49 0.03 -10.41
CA ASP A 138 16.66 -1.13 -10.10
C ASP A 138 15.17 -0.79 -10.33
N TYR A 139 14.55 -1.49 -11.27
CA TYR A 139 13.14 -1.28 -11.61
C TYR A 139 12.21 -1.69 -10.46
N THR A 140 12.55 -2.74 -9.71
CA THR A 140 11.74 -3.21 -8.58
C THR A 140 11.77 -2.20 -7.45
N PHE A 141 12.92 -1.60 -7.18
CA PHE A 141 13.06 -0.47 -6.27
C PHE A 141 12.17 0.70 -6.71
N LEU A 142 12.25 1.11 -7.99
CA LEU A 142 11.44 2.20 -8.52
C LEU A 142 9.93 1.95 -8.34
N GLU A 143 9.47 0.73 -8.64
CA GLU A 143 8.07 0.37 -8.51
C GLU A 143 7.61 0.50 -7.05
N ASN A 144 8.38 -0.04 -6.10
CA ASN A 144 8.10 0.08 -4.67
C ASN A 144 8.15 1.53 -4.19
N PHE A 145 9.14 2.31 -4.66
CA PHE A 145 9.28 3.73 -4.35
C PHE A 145 8.07 4.54 -4.82
N CYS A 146 7.65 4.36 -6.07
CA CYS A 146 6.47 5.01 -6.61
C CYS A 146 5.20 4.59 -5.86
N GLN A 147 5.05 3.29 -5.54
CA GLN A 147 3.90 2.82 -4.80
C GLN A 147 3.85 3.44 -3.39
N ARG A 148 4.98 3.51 -2.68
CA ARG A 148 5.02 4.12 -1.35
C ARG A 148 4.72 5.62 -1.38
N LEU A 149 5.15 6.33 -2.44
CA LEU A 149 4.74 7.72 -2.65
C LEU A 149 3.24 7.86 -2.89
N LEU A 150 2.62 6.95 -3.66
CA LEU A 150 1.17 6.95 -3.84
C LEU A 150 0.45 6.75 -2.49
N ASP A 151 0.93 5.81 -1.67
CA ASP A 151 0.34 5.51 -0.36
C ASP A 151 0.43 6.73 0.59
N GLU A 152 1.61 7.38 0.66
CA GLU A 152 1.85 8.58 1.48
C GLU A 152 0.96 9.76 1.08
N PHE A 153 0.63 9.91 -0.20
CA PHE A 153 -0.18 11.00 -0.74
C PHE A 153 -1.60 10.57 -1.19
N SER A 154 -2.07 9.42 -0.72
CA SER A 154 -3.36 8.83 -1.11
C SER A 154 -4.56 9.78 -0.95
N THR A 155 -4.50 10.71 0.02
CA THR A 155 -5.51 11.74 0.25
C THR A 155 -5.63 12.81 -0.85
N ARG A 156 -4.69 12.88 -1.80
CA ARG A 156 -4.61 13.94 -2.83
C ARG A 156 -4.99 13.50 -4.25
N ASN A 157 -5.69 12.38 -4.42
CA ASN A 157 -6.01 11.80 -5.74
C ASN A 157 -4.76 11.73 -6.64
N ILE A 158 -3.70 11.13 -6.12
CA ILE A 158 -2.43 10.98 -6.83
C ILE A 158 -2.47 9.74 -7.72
N LYS A 159 -1.92 9.86 -8.94
CA LYS A 159 -1.86 8.75 -9.91
C LYS A 159 -0.47 8.58 -10.48
N LYS A 160 -0.08 7.33 -10.74
CA LYS A 160 1.17 7.01 -11.43
C LYS A 160 0.91 6.76 -12.91
N GLN A 161 1.77 7.31 -13.77
CA GLN A 161 1.82 7.00 -15.20
C GLN A 161 2.77 5.82 -15.48
N PRO A 162 2.60 5.12 -16.61
CA PRO A 162 3.56 4.12 -17.06
C PRO A 162 4.97 4.71 -17.17
N HIS A 163 5.99 3.91 -16.83
CA HIS A 163 7.36 4.36 -16.94
C HIS A 163 7.71 4.67 -18.41
N LEU A 164 8.51 5.70 -18.61
CA LEU A 164 8.98 6.13 -19.92
C LEU A 164 10.49 5.93 -19.98
N SER A 165 10.98 5.16 -20.95
CA SER A 165 12.43 5.07 -21.18
C SER A 165 12.85 6.09 -22.23
N LEU A 166 13.74 7.01 -21.85
CA LEU A 166 14.34 7.97 -22.77
C LEU A 166 15.50 7.30 -23.49
N ASN A 167 15.30 6.99 -24.77
CA ASN A 167 16.32 6.35 -25.59
C ASN A 167 16.28 6.95 -26.99
N SER A 168 17.40 7.49 -27.45
CA SER A 168 17.51 8.13 -28.77
C SER A 168 17.07 7.25 -29.95
N LYS A 169 17.05 5.92 -29.80
CA LYS A 169 16.59 4.97 -30.82
C LYS A 169 15.09 4.67 -30.79
N HIS A 170 14.42 4.84 -29.66
CA HIS A 170 13.04 4.38 -29.46
C HIS A 170 12.08 5.48 -29.00
N THR A 171 12.56 6.43 -28.20
CA THR A 171 11.77 7.52 -27.64
C THR A 171 12.60 8.81 -27.70
N SER A 172 12.32 9.63 -28.71
CA SER A 172 12.92 10.97 -28.80
C SER A 172 12.36 11.91 -27.72
N VAL A 173 13.09 12.99 -27.41
CA VAL A 173 12.64 14.06 -26.51
C VAL A 173 11.26 14.59 -26.92
N THR A 174 11.02 14.78 -28.21
CA THR A 174 9.73 15.25 -28.75
C THR A 174 8.60 14.26 -28.46
N GLN A 175 8.86 12.96 -28.57
CA GLN A 175 7.85 11.93 -28.28
C GLN A 175 7.59 11.80 -26.77
N ALA A 176 8.65 11.87 -25.96
CA ALA A 176 8.54 11.93 -24.50
C ALA A 176 7.65 13.10 -24.05
N LEU A 177 7.89 14.31 -24.58
CA LEU A 177 7.07 15.48 -24.27
C LEU A 177 5.61 15.29 -24.67
N LYS A 178 5.33 14.76 -25.86
CA LYS A 178 3.95 14.48 -26.28
C LYS A 178 3.22 13.53 -25.33
N LEU A 179 3.92 12.53 -24.77
CA LEU A 179 3.34 11.62 -23.79
C LEU A 179 3.08 12.32 -22.44
N ILE A 180 4.04 13.10 -21.96
CA ILE A 180 3.88 13.87 -20.71
C ILE A 180 2.77 14.91 -20.84
N GLN A 181 2.65 15.60 -21.98
CA GLN A 181 1.59 16.57 -22.24
C GLN A 181 0.18 15.96 -22.18
N ARG A 182 0.01 14.68 -22.50
CA ARG A 182 -1.29 13.99 -22.34
C ARG A 182 -1.75 13.96 -20.89
N CYS A 183 -0.83 14.15 -19.94
CA CYS A 183 -1.15 14.22 -18.52
C CYS A 183 -1.79 15.54 -18.10
N LYS A 184 -1.79 16.58 -18.96
CA LYS A 184 -2.44 17.87 -18.65
C LYS A 184 -3.90 17.71 -18.23
N THR A 185 -4.65 16.79 -18.85
CA THR A 185 -6.05 16.52 -18.49
C THR A 185 -6.17 15.91 -17.08
N TYR A 186 -5.31 14.95 -16.75
CA TYR A 186 -5.29 14.32 -15.43
C TYR A 186 -4.83 15.29 -14.33
N LEU A 187 -3.88 16.19 -14.65
CA LEU A 187 -3.40 17.26 -13.77
C LEU A 187 -4.48 18.31 -13.43
N GLN A 188 -5.67 18.24 -14.02
CA GLN A 188 -6.82 19.06 -13.59
C GLN A 188 -7.55 18.48 -12.39
N THR A 189 -7.32 17.20 -12.06
CA THR A 189 -8.09 16.44 -11.08
C THR A 189 -7.27 15.89 -9.92
N GLY A 190 -5.94 15.85 -10.05
CA GLY A 190 -5.07 15.26 -9.04
C GLY A 190 -3.59 15.33 -9.41
N ASP A 191 -2.76 14.94 -8.46
CA ASP A 191 -1.31 14.88 -8.63
C ASP A 191 -0.90 13.69 -9.52
N ILE A 192 0.24 13.81 -10.21
CA ILE A 192 0.73 12.75 -11.08
C ILE A 192 2.19 12.45 -10.79
N ILE A 193 2.52 11.17 -10.64
CA ILE A 193 3.88 10.65 -10.65
C ILE A 193 4.19 10.13 -12.05
N TYR A 194 5.28 10.62 -12.65
CA TYR A 194 5.74 10.19 -13.96
C TYR A 194 7.21 9.72 -13.87
N PRO A 195 7.45 8.41 -13.81
CA PRO A 195 8.80 7.86 -13.82
C PRO A 195 9.42 7.88 -15.22
N ILE A 196 10.64 8.37 -15.34
CA ILE A 196 11.40 8.47 -16.58
C ILE A 196 12.76 7.79 -16.38
N GLN A 197 12.99 6.69 -17.07
CA GLN A 197 14.29 6.03 -17.08
C GLN A 197 15.24 6.82 -17.97
N ILE A 198 16.42 7.13 -17.44
CA ILE A 198 17.52 7.74 -18.18
C ILE A 198 18.65 6.72 -18.32
N SER A 199 19.35 6.73 -19.45
CA SER A 199 20.49 5.84 -19.70
C SER A 199 21.80 6.63 -19.67
N ASN A 200 22.85 6.03 -19.08
CA ASN A 200 24.18 6.65 -18.91
C ASN A 200 25.01 6.74 -20.21
N VAL A 201 24.37 6.84 -21.37
CA VAL A 201 25.14 7.02 -22.61
C VAL A 201 25.51 8.50 -22.69
N SER A 202 26.80 8.81 -22.66
CA SER A 202 27.37 10.17 -22.75
C SER A 202 26.77 11.03 -23.89
N THR A 203 26.24 10.38 -24.93
CA THR A 203 25.54 10.99 -26.07
C THR A 203 24.13 11.50 -25.78
N GLN A 204 23.50 11.12 -24.65
CA GLN A 204 22.13 11.51 -24.29
C GLN A 204 22.04 12.63 -23.26
N LYS A 205 23.16 13.09 -22.69
CA LYS A 205 23.19 14.16 -21.68
C LYS A 205 22.39 15.41 -22.10
N GLN A 206 22.60 15.87 -23.33
CA GLN A 206 21.88 17.06 -23.83
C GLN A 206 20.38 16.78 -23.97
N SER A 207 19.99 15.60 -24.46
CA SER A 207 18.59 15.20 -24.59
C SER A 207 17.84 15.17 -23.25
N ILE A 208 18.49 14.75 -22.16
CA ILE A 208 17.88 14.72 -20.82
C ILE A 208 17.68 16.15 -20.30
N ILE A 209 18.68 17.02 -20.48
CA ILE A 209 18.59 18.45 -20.12
C ILE A 209 17.50 19.15 -20.94
N ASP A 210 17.48 18.93 -22.26
CA ASP A 210 16.49 19.51 -23.17
C ASP A 210 15.08 19.07 -22.83
N LEU A 211 14.89 17.79 -22.48
CA LEU A 211 13.60 17.26 -22.03
C LEU A 211 13.13 18.00 -20.77
N TRP A 212 13.98 18.10 -19.75
CA TRP A 212 13.64 18.78 -18.50
C TRP A 212 13.28 20.24 -18.72
N GLN A 213 14.09 20.98 -19.50
CA GLN A 213 13.80 22.38 -19.81
C GLN A 213 12.46 22.54 -20.54
N LYS A 214 12.17 21.69 -21.52
CA LYS A 214 10.90 21.75 -22.26
C LYS A 214 9.70 21.37 -21.40
N ILE A 215 9.84 20.44 -20.45
CA ILE A 215 8.79 20.12 -19.47
C ILE A 215 8.41 21.39 -18.69
N TYR A 216 9.37 22.17 -18.21
CA TYR A 216 9.07 23.45 -17.54
C TYR A 216 8.41 24.42 -18.51
N THR A 217 9.07 24.77 -19.60
CA THR A 217 8.59 25.82 -20.50
C THR A 217 7.19 25.55 -21.07
N GLU A 218 6.82 24.28 -21.29
CA GLU A 218 5.54 23.92 -21.91
C GLU A 218 4.41 23.56 -20.92
N LEU A 219 4.74 23.26 -19.66
CA LEU A 219 3.78 22.80 -18.64
C LEU A 219 3.70 23.71 -17.41
N GLU A 220 4.60 24.68 -17.23
CA GLU A 220 4.66 25.53 -16.03
C GLU A 220 3.41 26.42 -15.84
N ASP A 221 2.64 26.69 -16.90
CA ASP A 221 1.43 27.50 -16.85
C ASP A 221 0.39 26.98 -15.83
N SER A 222 0.35 27.59 -14.64
CA SER A 222 -0.71 27.55 -13.63
C SER A 222 -1.25 26.15 -13.26
N LEU A 223 -0.38 25.15 -13.16
CA LEU A 223 -0.76 23.83 -12.70
C LEU A 223 -1.25 23.88 -11.24
N LYS A 224 -2.55 23.63 -11.04
CA LYS A 224 -3.18 23.53 -9.72
C LYS A 224 -2.65 22.34 -8.91
N TYR A 225 -2.35 21.23 -9.60
CA TYR A 225 -1.84 19.98 -9.01
C TYR A 225 -0.39 19.75 -9.41
N ARG A 226 0.26 18.80 -8.75
CA ARG A 226 1.69 18.51 -8.92
C ARG A 226 1.93 17.52 -10.05
N LEU A 227 2.87 17.86 -10.93
CA LEU A 227 3.52 16.89 -11.81
C LEU A 227 4.87 16.51 -11.21
N ILE A 228 4.93 15.31 -10.62
CA ILE A 228 6.10 14.75 -9.97
C ILE A 228 6.84 13.89 -10.98
N ILE A 229 7.95 14.40 -11.52
CA ILE A 229 8.82 13.65 -12.43
C ILE A 229 9.89 12.94 -11.61
N ILE A 230 10.00 11.62 -11.76
CA ILE A 230 11.09 10.84 -11.15
C ILE A 230 12.01 10.39 -12.28
N MET A 231 13.14 11.07 -12.47
CA MET A 231 14.18 10.58 -13.37
C MET A 231 15.03 9.57 -12.62
N TRP A 232 15.18 8.37 -13.15
CA TRP A 232 15.93 7.29 -12.49
C TRP A 232 16.91 6.61 -13.45
N GLY A 233 18.04 6.18 -12.94
CA GLY A 233 19.13 5.57 -13.70
C GLY A 233 20.31 5.22 -12.78
N SER A 234 21.43 4.79 -13.35
CA SER A 234 22.63 4.45 -12.57
C SER A 234 23.20 5.66 -11.82
N GLU A 235 24.05 5.41 -10.81
CA GLU A 235 24.70 6.46 -10.03
C GLU A 235 25.55 7.42 -10.87
N ASP A 236 26.08 6.91 -11.98
CA ASP A 236 26.89 7.67 -12.93
C ASP A 236 26.06 8.55 -13.88
N CYS A 237 24.72 8.43 -13.86
CA CYS A 237 23.85 9.24 -14.71
C CYS A 237 23.94 10.73 -14.37
N ILE A 238 23.90 11.57 -15.41
CA ILE A 238 23.92 13.02 -15.25
C ILE A 238 22.48 13.54 -15.26
N PHE A 239 22.02 13.98 -14.08
CA PHE A 239 20.70 14.57 -13.93
C PHE A 239 20.68 16.08 -14.25
N PRO A 240 19.57 16.62 -14.80
CA PRO A 240 19.40 18.04 -15.06
C PRO A 240 19.53 18.91 -13.79
N LYS A 241 20.08 20.11 -13.95
CA LYS A 241 20.06 21.13 -12.89
C LYS A 241 18.62 21.53 -12.56
N GLY A 242 18.34 21.73 -11.28
CA GLY A 242 17.02 22.09 -10.77
C GLY A 242 16.14 20.90 -10.35
N MET A 243 16.60 19.67 -10.58
CA MET A 243 16.01 18.49 -9.93
C MET A 243 16.53 18.35 -8.51
N ILE A 244 15.69 17.81 -7.62
CA ILE A 244 16.07 17.43 -6.26
C ILE A 244 16.80 16.10 -6.36
N GLN A 245 18.09 16.11 -6.04
CA GLN A 245 18.91 14.90 -5.99
C GLN A 245 18.55 14.12 -4.74
N LEU A 246 18.00 12.91 -4.91
CA LEU A 246 17.79 11.98 -3.82
C LEU A 246 19.08 11.22 -3.53
N ASN A 247 19.23 10.81 -2.28
CA ASN A 247 20.33 9.93 -1.89
C ASN A 247 20.20 8.57 -2.60
N THR A 248 21.35 7.99 -2.95
CA THR A 248 21.40 6.60 -3.41
C THR A 248 20.83 5.71 -2.33
N PRO A 249 19.83 4.85 -2.65
CA PRO A 249 19.29 3.92 -1.67
C PRO A 249 20.39 2.95 -1.22
N GLN A 250 20.57 2.82 0.09
CA GLN A 250 21.54 1.91 0.69
C GLN A 250 20.81 0.92 1.58
N PHE A 251 20.94 -0.37 1.29
CA PHE A 251 20.30 -1.42 2.07
C PHE A 251 21.24 -1.88 3.16
N THR A 252 20.75 -1.84 4.40
CA THR A 252 21.51 -2.25 5.57
C THR A 252 20.91 -3.50 6.18
N GLU A 253 21.71 -4.24 6.94
CA GLU A 253 21.22 -5.37 7.74
C GLU A 253 20.13 -4.93 8.74
N SER A 254 20.15 -3.67 9.19
CA SER A 254 19.12 -3.12 10.08
C SER A 254 17.75 -3.08 9.40
N HIS A 255 17.68 -2.71 8.12
CA HIS A 255 16.41 -2.73 7.38
C HIS A 255 15.83 -4.16 7.29
N VAL A 256 16.70 -5.14 7.00
CA VAL A 256 16.33 -6.57 6.98
C VAL A 256 15.80 -7.01 8.34
N TYR A 257 16.54 -6.68 9.41
CA TYR A 257 16.16 -7.02 10.78
C TYR A 257 14.83 -6.37 11.17
N ASP A 258 14.66 -5.07 10.95
CA ASP A 258 13.46 -4.33 11.37
C ASP A 258 12.21 -4.85 10.69
N TRP A 259 12.28 -5.19 9.40
CA TRP A 259 11.16 -5.75 8.68
C TRP A 259 10.83 -7.17 9.16
N ILE A 260 11.83 -8.05 9.28
CA ILE A 260 11.66 -9.42 9.82
C ILE A 260 11.07 -9.36 11.22
N PHE A 261 11.59 -8.49 12.09
CA PHE A 261 11.12 -8.30 13.45
C PHE A 261 9.64 -7.92 13.47
N LYS A 262 9.22 -6.93 12.68
CA LYS A 262 7.81 -6.51 12.60
C LYS A 262 6.91 -7.65 12.12
N VAL A 263 7.33 -8.39 11.09
CA VAL A 263 6.55 -9.50 10.54
C VAL A 263 6.47 -10.66 11.51
N SER A 264 7.59 -11.14 12.05
CA SER A 264 7.63 -12.22 13.02
C SER A 264 6.87 -11.89 14.30
N SER A 265 6.97 -10.65 14.79
CA SER A 265 6.17 -10.17 15.93
C SER A 265 4.67 -10.24 15.64
N SER A 266 4.24 -9.84 14.43
CA SER A 266 2.83 -9.93 14.02
C SER A 266 2.31 -11.37 13.91
N LEU A 267 3.20 -12.33 13.68
CA LEU A 267 2.92 -13.76 13.60
C LEU A 267 3.19 -14.51 14.91
N THR A 268 3.59 -13.80 15.98
CA THR A 268 3.95 -14.38 17.29
C THR A 268 5.08 -15.43 17.23
N TRP A 269 6.02 -15.28 16.29
CA TRP A 269 7.18 -16.17 16.18
C TRP A 269 8.29 -15.79 17.17
N GLY A 270 9.04 -16.79 17.63
CA GLY A 270 10.13 -16.62 18.60
C GLY A 270 11.39 -15.98 18.00
N GLU A 271 12.26 -15.49 18.89
CA GLU A 271 13.51 -14.82 18.51
C GLU A 271 14.46 -15.69 17.70
N ASP A 272 14.55 -16.98 18.02
CA ASP A 272 15.39 -17.94 17.29
C ASP A 272 15.03 -18.04 15.79
N VAL A 273 13.75 -17.89 15.47
CA VAL A 273 13.25 -17.90 14.08
C VAL A 273 13.66 -16.63 13.37
N MET A 274 13.56 -15.47 14.05
CA MET A 274 13.96 -14.18 13.49
C MET A 274 15.44 -14.17 13.13
N VAL A 275 16.30 -14.66 14.02
CA VAL A 275 17.74 -14.74 13.79
C VAL A 275 18.06 -15.64 12.59
N GLN A 276 17.47 -16.84 12.53
CA GLN A 276 17.67 -17.76 11.42
C GLN A 276 17.19 -17.19 10.09
N TRP A 277 16.01 -16.54 10.08
CA TRP A 277 15.48 -15.91 8.88
C TRP A 277 16.40 -14.78 8.41
N LYS A 278 16.81 -13.90 9.33
CA LYS A 278 17.72 -12.78 9.03
C LYS A 278 19.02 -13.26 8.42
N ASP A 279 19.66 -14.26 9.03
CA ASP A 279 20.96 -14.78 8.56
C ASP A 279 20.84 -15.40 7.17
N LYS A 280 19.75 -16.14 6.90
CA LYS A 280 19.46 -16.70 5.58
C LYS A 280 19.26 -15.60 4.52
N MET A 281 18.44 -14.59 4.83
CA MET A 281 18.18 -13.45 3.93
C MET A 281 19.45 -12.67 3.61
N ILE A 282 20.23 -12.28 4.64
CA ILE A 282 21.48 -11.53 4.44
C ILE A 282 22.42 -12.34 3.56
N LYS A 283 22.64 -13.62 3.88
CA LYS A 283 23.54 -14.48 3.10
C LYS A 283 23.16 -14.57 1.62
N ALA A 284 21.87 -14.65 1.31
CA ALA A 284 21.39 -14.73 -0.08
C ALA A 284 21.49 -13.38 -0.83
N CYS A 285 21.50 -12.26 -0.10
CA CYS A 285 21.46 -10.92 -0.69
C CYS A 285 22.83 -10.24 -0.84
N LEU A 286 23.91 -10.82 -0.27
CA LEU A 286 25.25 -10.25 -0.37
C LEU A 286 25.81 -10.41 -1.79
N ASP A 287 26.37 -9.33 -2.33
CA ASP A 287 27.13 -9.33 -3.57
C ASP A 287 28.61 -9.73 -3.36
N GLU A 288 29.39 -9.72 -4.44
CA GLU A 288 30.84 -10.00 -4.41
C GLU A 288 31.63 -9.06 -3.49
N SER A 289 31.11 -7.84 -3.27
CA SER A 289 31.70 -6.82 -2.39
C SER A 289 31.21 -6.93 -0.94
N LYS A 290 30.42 -7.95 -0.61
CA LYS A 290 29.77 -8.15 0.68
C LYS A 290 28.86 -6.98 1.08
N GLN A 291 28.22 -6.34 0.10
CA GLN A 291 27.15 -5.37 0.32
C GLN A 291 25.81 -6.00 -0.07
N LEU A 292 24.72 -5.53 0.54
CA LEU A 292 23.38 -6.01 0.20
C LEU A 292 22.98 -5.47 -1.17
N ASN A 293 22.76 -6.36 -2.13
CA ASN A 293 22.30 -5.99 -3.46
C ASN A 293 20.80 -5.71 -3.43
N ILE A 294 20.39 -4.52 -3.93
CA ILE A 294 18.99 -4.08 -3.93
C ILE A 294 18.06 -5.06 -4.65
N GLY A 295 18.49 -5.55 -5.82
CA GLY A 295 17.71 -6.49 -6.63
C GLY A 295 17.50 -7.82 -5.92
N TYR A 296 18.57 -8.37 -5.31
CA TYR A 296 18.46 -9.61 -4.53
C TYR A 296 17.58 -9.44 -3.28
N VAL A 297 17.72 -8.32 -2.57
CA VAL A 297 16.89 -8.03 -1.39
C VAL A 297 15.42 -8.00 -1.77
N TYR A 298 15.01 -7.24 -2.78
CA TYR A 298 13.59 -7.22 -3.18
C TYR A 298 13.12 -8.55 -3.77
N TYR A 299 13.97 -9.29 -4.47
CA TYR A 299 13.64 -10.60 -4.98
C TYR A 299 13.30 -11.57 -3.84
N HIS A 300 14.21 -11.73 -2.88
CA HIS A 300 14.02 -12.64 -1.74
C HIS A 300 12.94 -12.14 -0.77
N LEU A 301 12.78 -10.83 -0.62
CA LEU A 301 11.68 -10.21 0.14
C LEU A 301 10.32 -10.60 -0.45
N ASN A 302 10.18 -10.53 -1.78
CA ASN A 302 8.96 -10.95 -2.47
C ASN A 302 8.69 -12.45 -2.31
N ASP A 303 9.72 -13.30 -2.38
CA ASP A 303 9.57 -14.73 -2.13
C ASP A 303 9.08 -15.03 -0.71
N ALA A 304 9.68 -14.38 0.29
CA ALA A 304 9.26 -14.51 1.68
C ALA A 304 7.80 -14.04 1.86
N ILE A 305 7.44 -12.88 1.31
CA ILE A 305 6.06 -12.36 1.34
C ILE A 305 5.07 -13.32 0.68
N ASN A 306 5.44 -13.90 -0.47
CA ASN A 306 4.58 -14.85 -1.18
C ASN A 306 4.36 -16.13 -0.37
N LEU A 307 5.41 -16.66 0.27
CA LEU A 307 5.30 -17.79 1.18
C LEU A 307 4.35 -17.48 2.35
N LEU A 308 4.51 -16.32 2.98
CA LEU A 308 3.66 -15.88 4.10
C LEU A 308 2.19 -15.72 3.67
N LYS A 309 1.93 -15.16 2.47
CA LYS A 309 0.57 -14.96 1.95
C LYS A 309 -0.13 -16.28 1.61
N LEU A 310 0.58 -17.24 0.99
CA LEU A 310 0.02 -18.51 0.57
C LEU A 310 -0.28 -19.46 1.74
N LYS A 311 0.46 -19.33 2.84
CA LYS A 311 0.41 -20.29 3.96
C LYS A 311 0.21 -19.59 5.30
N GLN A 312 -0.90 -18.85 5.43
CA GLN A 312 -1.28 -18.07 6.62
C GLN A 312 -1.35 -18.84 7.96
N ASN A 313 -1.22 -20.18 7.96
CA ASN A 313 -1.21 -21.02 9.15
C ASN A 313 0.00 -21.97 9.23
N GLN A 314 1.09 -21.72 8.49
CA GLN A 314 2.29 -22.57 8.61
C GLN A 314 3.06 -22.27 9.90
N THR A 315 3.75 -23.28 10.42
CA THR A 315 4.67 -23.09 11.54
C THR A 315 5.90 -22.30 11.07
N ALA A 316 6.57 -21.65 12.01
CA ALA A 316 7.81 -20.93 11.74
C ALA A 316 8.89 -21.83 11.11
N GLU A 317 8.98 -23.09 11.54
CA GLU A 317 9.94 -24.06 11.02
C GLU A 317 9.64 -24.43 9.57
N ALA A 318 8.36 -24.64 9.23
CA ALA A 318 7.95 -24.94 7.86
C ALA A 318 8.25 -23.76 6.92
N PHE A 319 8.01 -22.53 7.38
CA PHE A 319 8.39 -21.33 6.65
C PHE A 319 9.89 -21.27 6.37
N LEU A 320 10.74 -21.46 7.40
CA LEU A 320 12.19 -21.40 7.25
C LEU A 320 12.74 -22.46 6.30
N GLN A 321 12.20 -23.68 6.34
CA GLN A 321 12.59 -24.77 5.44
C GLN A 321 12.25 -24.45 3.98
N GLU A 322 11.06 -23.90 3.72
CA GLU A 322 10.66 -23.53 2.37
C GLU A 322 11.40 -22.31 1.84
N LEU A 323 11.67 -21.34 2.72
CA LEU A 323 12.48 -20.18 2.37
C LEU A 323 13.87 -20.61 1.93
N GLU A 324 14.52 -21.52 2.68
CA GLU A 324 15.84 -22.06 2.35
C GLU A 324 15.89 -22.79 1.00
N GLN A 325 14.79 -23.36 0.52
CA GLN A 325 14.74 -23.98 -0.81
C GLN A 325 14.66 -22.96 -1.95
N ARG A 326 14.35 -21.70 -1.66
CA ARG A 326 14.13 -20.63 -2.65
C ARG A 326 15.27 -19.61 -2.73
N ILE A 327 16.15 -19.55 -1.74
CA ILE A 327 17.18 -18.51 -1.60
C ILE A 327 18.61 -19.05 -1.70
#